data_AF-A0A954FU72-F1
#
_entry.id   AF-A0A954FU72-F1
#
_cell.length_a   1.000
_cell.length_b   1.000
_cell.length_c   1.000
_cell.angle_alpha   90.00
_cell.angle_beta   90.00
_cell.angle_gamma   90.00
#
_symmetry.space_group_name_H-M   'P 1'
#
loop_
_entity.id
_entity.type
_entity.pdbx_description
1 polymer ?
#
loop_
_entity_poly.entity_id
_entity_poly.type
_entity_poly.pdbx_seq_one_letter_code
_entity_poly.pdbx_strand_id
1 'polypeptide(L)'
;MPKRACCYLCLVLCCVSFHLETVSAEETKQKPAIDQKTNAQIYEAMLYELGAFPVNKLRSKYRDPRHPGRVAFTGPWRIDLQGWLYPEVVRTKGYLNEAEKKRYGIPKAPLSYQRYLSFIDIETYQQTKDPLLYNVIQFTFEELRDRKVKSEQPGDILKVYHPSEEWDFYFQLLLKNEQLSGPEVASLYRQHQVPLLLRCVTPPETGQDEYITFLEDISSDELLEACYRLDAYSQLYQLDKQKYCSDYKQFLIKNHFQPSEWADRCRMNQTLLEIGDQDCVRAIKQSLLNDPSTEVRISIFDYLREHGIVDEYLDTLQLLAEGKGKECSVDGRFVNRPGLAVGETEFSLALKGQLNWAGQQKNLSKAAQEKIQNSLHTLRTGKPAPRIRPEGRENASEGKKPPQEI
;
A
#
# COMPACT_ATOMS: atom_id res chain seq x y z
N MET A 1 59.19 51.38 -4.40
CA MET A 1 58.90 50.28 -5.36
C MET A 1 57.40 50.26 -5.64
N PRO A 2 56.93 50.65 -6.84
CA PRO A 2 55.50 50.80 -7.09
C PRO A 2 54.86 49.60 -7.81
N LYS A 3 53.67 49.27 -7.31
CA LYS A 3 52.50 48.56 -7.87
C LYS A 3 52.42 48.48 -9.40
N ARG A 4 52.51 47.28 -9.97
CA ARG A 4 52.00 46.94 -11.32
C ARG A 4 51.63 45.45 -11.42
N ALA A 5 50.42 45.09 -10.98
CA ALA A 5 49.81 43.78 -11.28
C ALA A 5 48.28 43.78 -11.18
N CYS A 6 47.60 44.92 -11.43
CA CYS A 6 46.13 45.03 -11.30
C CYS A 6 45.42 45.51 -12.57
N CYS A 7 46.15 45.81 -13.67
CA CYS A 7 45.53 46.41 -14.85
C CYS A 7 45.21 45.40 -15.98
N TYR A 8 45.72 44.17 -15.93
CA TYR A 8 45.46 43.17 -16.97
C TYR A 8 44.21 42.32 -16.71
N LEU A 9 43.78 42.18 -15.45
CA LEU A 9 42.59 41.38 -15.13
C LEU A 9 41.27 42.10 -15.48
N CYS A 10 41.21 43.43 -15.37
CA CYS A 10 40.01 44.19 -15.71
C CYS A 10 39.77 44.32 -17.23
N LEU A 11 40.82 44.26 -18.06
CA LEU A 11 40.67 44.38 -19.52
C LEU A 11 40.13 43.10 -20.17
N VAL A 12 40.40 41.92 -19.59
CA VAL A 12 39.86 40.64 -20.07
C VAL A 12 38.38 40.47 -19.71
N LEU A 13 37.94 40.99 -18.56
CA LEU A 13 36.53 40.91 -18.14
C LEU A 13 35.60 41.87 -18.93
N CYS A 14 36.11 43.00 -19.44
CA CYS A 14 35.31 43.92 -20.25
C CYS A 14 35.18 43.49 -21.73
N CYS A 15 36.12 42.70 -22.28
CA CYS A 15 36.04 42.27 -23.68
C CYS A 15 35.13 41.06 -23.92
N VAL A 16 34.96 40.18 -22.92
CA VAL A 16 34.02 39.05 -23.03
C VAL A 16 32.57 39.51 -22.83
N SER A 17 32.36 40.60 -22.09
CA SER A 17 31.03 41.17 -21.88
C SER A 17 30.47 41.92 -23.10
N PHE A 18 31.34 42.43 -24.00
CA PHE A 18 30.92 43.12 -25.23
C PHE A 18 30.63 42.20 -26.43
N HIS A 19 31.00 40.91 -26.35
CA HIS A 19 30.63 39.90 -27.36
C HIS A 19 29.40 39.07 -26.98
N LEU A 20 28.81 39.29 -25.81
CA LEU A 20 27.54 38.67 -25.40
C LEU A 20 26.32 39.58 -25.60
N GLU A 21 26.50 40.89 -25.81
CA GLU A 21 25.38 41.83 -26.03
C GLU A 21 25.13 42.22 -27.50
N THR A 22 25.99 41.82 -28.45
CA THR A 22 25.87 42.22 -29.87
C THR A 22 25.39 41.13 -30.82
N VAL A 23 24.92 39.99 -30.31
CA VAL A 23 24.13 39.01 -31.10
C VAL A 23 22.69 38.89 -30.57
N SER A 24 22.22 39.94 -29.87
CA SER A 24 20.83 40.05 -29.38
C SER A 24 19.96 40.99 -30.24
N ALA A 25 20.44 41.48 -31.37
CA ALA A 25 19.64 42.36 -32.22
C ALA A 25 20.09 42.26 -33.69
N GLU A 26 19.56 41.25 -34.40
CA GLU A 26 19.33 41.20 -35.86
C GLU A 26 19.42 39.76 -36.38
N GLU A 27 18.47 38.92 -35.99
CA GLU A 27 18.06 37.76 -36.79
C GLU A 27 16.59 37.43 -36.52
N THR A 28 15.75 38.45 -36.68
CA THR A 28 14.29 38.30 -36.75
C THR A 28 13.90 37.79 -38.13
N LYS A 29 14.20 36.52 -38.42
CA LYS A 29 13.54 35.76 -39.50
C LYS A 29 13.21 34.35 -39.01
N GLN A 30 11.98 34.24 -38.51
CA GLN A 30 11.15 33.03 -38.48
C GLN A 30 11.88 31.72 -38.14
N LYS A 31 12.19 31.52 -36.84
CA LYS A 31 12.12 30.18 -36.27
C LYS A 31 10.65 29.77 -36.21
N PRO A 32 10.26 28.55 -36.64
CA PRO A 32 8.91 28.08 -36.40
C PRO A 32 8.66 28.09 -34.89
N ALA A 33 7.50 28.58 -34.48
CA ALA A 33 7.03 28.40 -33.11
C ALA A 33 7.03 26.89 -32.83
N ILE A 34 8.02 26.42 -32.09
CA ILE A 34 7.95 25.09 -31.49
C ILE A 34 6.80 25.22 -30.50
N ASP A 35 5.65 24.62 -30.84
CA ASP A 35 4.52 24.46 -29.94
C ASP A 35 5.04 23.82 -28.64
N GLN A 36 5.35 24.64 -27.64
CA GLN A 36 5.69 24.17 -26.31
C GLN A 36 4.39 23.65 -25.71
N LYS A 37 4.20 22.33 -25.83
CA LYS A 37 3.07 21.65 -25.19
C LYS A 37 3.12 21.94 -23.69
N THR A 38 1.98 22.30 -23.12
CA THR A 38 1.87 22.40 -21.65
C THR A 38 2.07 21.02 -21.04
N ASN A 39 2.51 20.95 -19.78
CA ASN A 39 2.66 19.66 -19.07
C ASN A 39 1.37 18.83 -19.11
N ALA A 40 0.21 19.48 -18.99
CA ALA A 40 -1.09 18.83 -19.15
C ALA A 40 -1.24 18.14 -20.52
N GLN A 41 -0.91 18.82 -21.62
CA GLN A 41 -0.98 18.23 -22.96
C GLN A 41 0.01 17.06 -23.15
N ILE A 42 1.15 17.10 -22.47
CA ILE A 42 2.13 16.00 -22.46
C ILE A 42 1.53 14.79 -21.72
N TYR A 43 1.01 14.97 -20.52
CA TYR A 43 0.42 13.89 -19.73
C TYR A 43 -0.83 13.30 -20.36
N GLU A 44 -1.72 14.13 -20.93
CA GLU A 44 -2.87 13.64 -21.68
C GLU A 44 -2.45 12.77 -22.88
N ALA A 45 -1.38 13.14 -23.59
CA ALA A 45 -0.84 12.34 -24.68
C ALA A 45 -0.30 10.99 -24.19
N MET A 46 0.40 10.96 -23.06
CA MET A 46 0.87 9.71 -22.42
C MET A 46 -0.32 8.83 -22.02
N LEU A 47 -1.39 9.40 -21.44
CA LEU A 47 -2.61 8.68 -21.10
C LEU A 47 -3.27 8.05 -22.34
N TYR A 48 -3.37 8.78 -23.45
CA TYR A 48 -3.86 8.19 -24.71
C TYR A 48 -2.95 7.08 -25.24
N GLU A 49 -1.63 7.23 -25.10
CA GLU A 49 -0.64 6.24 -25.52
C GLU A 49 -0.79 4.93 -24.72
N LEU A 50 -1.02 5.03 -23.41
CA LEU A 50 -1.37 3.91 -22.52
C LEU A 50 -2.72 3.25 -22.87
N GLY A 51 -3.55 3.92 -23.67
CA GLY A 51 -4.91 3.45 -24.00
C GLY A 51 -5.96 3.83 -22.97
N ALA A 52 -5.67 4.80 -22.10
CA ALA A 52 -6.66 5.44 -21.26
C ALA A 52 -7.58 6.32 -22.11
N PHE A 53 -8.76 6.67 -21.58
CA PHE A 53 -9.74 7.46 -22.32
C PHE A 53 -10.43 8.49 -21.44
N PRO A 54 -10.58 9.75 -21.88
CA PRO A 54 -11.19 10.76 -21.05
C PRO A 54 -12.71 10.57 -20.99
N VAL A 55 -13.24 10.60 -19.78
CA VAL A 55 -14.67 10.40 -19.45
C VAL A 55 -15.55 11.42 -20.16
N ASN A 56 -15.08 12.66 -20.33
CA ASN A 56 -15.83 13.72 -21.01
C ASN A 56 -16.05 13.47 -22.52
N LYS A 57 -15.35 12.51 -23.13
CA LYS A 57 -15.53 12.10 -24.53
C LYS A 57 -16.41 10.86 -24.69
N LEU A 58 -16.90 10.27 -23.59
CA LEU A 58 -17.78 9.11 -23.65
C LEU A 58 -19.17 9.53 -24.16
N ARG A 59 -19.68 8.80 -25.15
CA ARG A 59 -21.07 8.98 -25.62
C ARG A 59 -22.08 8.20 -24.80
N SER A 60 -21.67 7.07 -24.23
CA SER A 60 -22.49 6.34 -23.26
C SER A 60 -22.47 7.06 -21.92
N LYS A 61 -23.59 7.08 -21.20
CA LYS A 61 -23.60 7.51 -19.80
C LYS A 61 -22.58 6.68 -19.03
N TYR A 62 -21.54 7.33 -18.54
CA TYR A 62 -20.71 6.74 -17.52
C TYR A 62 -21.61 6.39 -16.34
N ARG A 63 -21.69 5.10 -15.98
CA ARG A 63 -22.55 4.64 -14.88
C ARG A 63 -21.79 4.75 -13.57
N ASP A 64 -21.83 5.94 -12.99
CA ASP A 64 -21.61 6.16 -11.57
C ASP A 64 -22.81 6.95 -11.02
N PRO A 65 -23.56 6.42 -10.04
CA PRO A 65 -24.78 7.06 -9.53
C PRO A 65 -24.54 8.33 -8.70
N ARG A 66 -23.30 8.81 -8.50
CA ARG A 66 -23.05 9.96 -7.61
C ARG A 66 -22.45 11.20 -8.28
N HIS A 67 -21.37 11.17 -9.07
CA HIS A 67 -20.75 12.40 -9.62
C HIS A 67 -20.01 12.19 -10.96
N PRO A 68 -20.55 12.60 -12.13
CA PRO A 68 -19.78 12.58 -13.38
C PRO A 68 -18.70 13.69 -13.39
N GLY A 69 -17.41 13.31 -13.43
CA GLY A 69 -16.29 14.21 -13.73
C GLY A 69 -15.41 14.72 -12.56
N ARG A 70 -15.58 14.23 -11.33
CA ARG A 70 -14.71 14.53 -10.17
C ARG A 70 -14.60 13.33 -9.24
N VAL A 71 -13.40 13.03 -8.73
CA VAL A 71 -13.14 11.73 -8.09
C VAL A 71 -12.15 11.74 -6.92
N ALA A 72 -12.43 10.86 -5.93
CA ALA A 72 -11.50 10.22 -4.97
C ALA A 72 -12.10 8.88 -4.43
N PHE A 73 -11.33 7.98 -3.81
CA PHE A 73 -11.66 6.58 -3.43
C PHE A 73 -12.22 6.34 -2.01
N THR A 74 -12.99 5.23 -1.81
CA THR A 74 -13.15 4.52 -0.51
C THR A 74 -13.45 3.02 -0.71
N GLY A 75 -12.53 2.13 -0.36
CA GLY A 75 -12.76 0.67 -0.42
C GLY A 75 -12.83 0.07 -1.84
N PRO A 76 -13.44 -1.11 -2.04
CA PRO A 76 -13.06 -2.02 -3.13
C PRO A 76 -13.59 -1.66 -4.52
N TRP A 77 -14.11 -0.46 -4.75
CA TRP A 77 -14.58 -0.06 -6.08
C TRP A 77 -14.09 1.34 -6.44
N ARG A 78 -13.46 1.40 -7.62
CA ARG A 78 -12.78 2.56 -8.17
C ARG A 78 -13.72 3.74 -8.39
N ILE A 79 -13.16 4.91 -8.11
CA ILE A 79 -13.68 6.22 -8.48
C ILE A 79 -12.69 6.76 -9.56
N ASP A 80 -13.18 7.35 -10.67
CA ASP A 80 -12.44 7.89 -11.86
C ASP A 80 -11.52 9.15 -11.70
N LEU A 81 -10.26 9.00 -11.29
CA LEU A 81 -9.42 10.16 -10.94
C LEU A 81 -9.26 11.10 -12.15
N GLN A 82 -9.72 12.34 -11.98
CA GLN A 82 -9.61 13.43 -12.95
C GLN A 82 -10.32 13.25 -14.29
N GLY A 83 -11.31 12.34 -14.35
CA GLY A 83 -12.07 12.14 -15.58
C GLY A 83 -11.32 11.37 -16.66
N TRP A 84 -10.44 10.43 -16.29
CA TRP A 84 -9.83 9.46 -17.19
C TRP A 84 -10.12 8.02 -16.79
N LEU A 85 -10.62 7.22 -17.72
CA LEU A 85 -10.78 5.77 -17.58
C LEU A 85 -9.42 5.07 -17.78
N TYR A 86 -9.08 4.15 -16.87
CA TYR A 86 -7.91 3.27 -17.01
C TYR A 86 -8.00 2.35 -18.23
N PRO A 87 -6.85 1.97 -18.82
CA PRO A 87 -6.81 1.21 -20.05
C PRO A 87 -7.53 -0.15 -20.02
N GLU A 88 -7.43 -0.92 -18.92
CA GLU A 88 -8.14 -2.21 -18.79
C GLU A 88 -9.65 -2.03 -18.96
N VAL A 89 -10.25 -1.07 -18.27
CA VAL A 89 -11.68 -0.79 -18.39
C VAL A 89 -12.06 -0.32 -19.78
N VAL A 90 -11.22 0.50 -20.42
CA VAL A 90 -11.45 0.96 -21.80
C VAL A 90 -11.47 -0.21 -22.78
N ARG A 91 -10.64 -1.24 -22.55
CA ARG A 91 -10.61 -2.46 -23.37
C ARG A 91 -11.80 -3.38 -23.09
N THR A 92 -12.06 -3.68 -21.83
CA THR A 92 -12.93 -4.81 -21.43
C THR A 92 -14.37 -4.42 -21.15
N LYS A 93 -14.65 -3.14 -20.84
CA LYS A 93 -16.03 -2.68 -20.54
C LYS A 93 -16.71 -2.08 -21.77
N GLY A 94 -18.03 -2.00 -21.69
CA GLY A 94 -18.90 -1.46 -22.75
C GLY A 94 -19.02 0.07 -22.80
N TYR A 95 -18.00 0.82 -22.38
CA TYR A 95 -18.04 2.30 -22.39
C TYR A 95 -17.83 2.90 -23.78
N LEU A 96 -17.20 2.15 -24.70
CA LEU A 96 -17.03 2.53 -26.09
C LEU A 96 -17.66 1.44 -26.97
N ASN A 97 -18.46 1.86 -27.95
CA ASN A 97 -18.95 0.95 -28.98
C ASN A 97 -17.84 0.61 -30.00
N GLU A 98 -18.09 -0.37 -30.86
CA GLU A 98 -17.10 -0.84 -31.84
C GLU A 98 -16.63 0.25 -32.81
N ALA A 99 -17.52 1.17 -33.22
CA ALA A 99 -17.14 2.27 -34.10
C ALA A 99 -16.22 3.28 -33.39
N GLU A 100 -16.45 3.55 -32.11
CA GLU A 100 -15.59 4.40 -31.28
C GLU A 100 -14.24 3.73 -31.03
N LYS A 101 -14.23 2.45 -30.66
CA LYS A 101 -12.99 1.68 -30.49
C LYS A 101 -12.15 1.71 -31.76
N LYS A 102 -12.76 1.48 -32.93
CA LYS A 102 -12.09 1.58 -34.22
C LYS A 102 -11.57 2.99 -34.50
N ARG A 103 -12.36 4.04 -34.23
CA ARG A 103 -11.98 5.44 -34.44
C ARG A 103 -10.76 5.85 -33.60
N TYR A 104 -10.69 5.40 -32.35
CA TYR A 104 -9.62 5.78 -31.42
C TYR A 104 -8.45 4.78 -31.38
N GLY A 105 -8.55 3.68 -32.13
CA GLY A 105 -7.54 2.62 -32.17
C GLY A 105 -7.42 1.88 -30.84
N ILE A 106 -8.56 1.49 -30.26
CA ILE A 106 -8.64 0.73 -29.01
C ILE A 106 -8.96 -0.74 -29.33
N PRO A 107 -8.24 -1.71 -28.74
CA PRO A 107 -7.14 -1.55 -27.79
C PRO A 107 -5.89 -0.95 -28.45
N LYS A 108 -5.15 -0.11 -27.70
CA LYS A 108 -3.80 0.29 -28.11
C LYS A 108 -2.87 -0.93 -28.11
N ALA A 109 -1.90 -0.94 -29.01
CA ALA A 109 -0.81 -1.91 -28.97
C ALA A 109 -0.02 -1.76 -27.65
N PRO A 110 0.51 -2.85 -27.07
CA PRO A 110 1.41 -2.74 -25.92
C PRO A 110 2.61 -1.86 -26.25
N LEU A 111 3.04 -1.01 -25.30
CA LEU A 111 4.29 -0.27 -25.40
C LEU A 111 5.48 -1.18 -25.06
N SER A 112 6.68 -0.79 -25.48
CA SER A 112 7.91 -1.44 -24.99
C SER A 112 8.09 -1.18 -23.49
N TYR A 113 8.77 -2.09 -22.78
CA TYR A 113 9.03 -1.94 -21.34
C TYR A 113 9.70 -0.59 -20.99
N GLN A 114 10.74 -0.20 -21.73
CA GLN A 114 11.43 1.09 -21.53
C GLN A 114 10.52 2.31 -21.76
N ARG A 115 9.51 2.18 -22.63
CA ARG A 115 8.54 3.25 -22.85
C ARG A 115 7.60 3.39 -21.66
N TYR A 116 7.16 2.30 -21.05
CA TYR A 116 6.43 2.35 -19.78
C TYR A 116 7.30 2.98 -18.68
N LEU A 117 8.56 2.57 -18.53
CA LEU A 117 9.45 3.19 -17.54
C LEU A 117 9.58 4.70 -17.72
N SER A 118 9.63 5.19 -18.97
CA SER A 118 9.70 6.63 -19.25
C SER A 118 8.47 7.44 -18.81
N PHE A 119 7.37 6.78 -18.41
CA PHE A 119 6.17 7.43 -17.86
C PHE A 119 6.15 7.47 -16.33
N ILE A 120 7.07 6.77 -15.67
CA ILE A 120 7.17 6.73 -14.21
C ILE A 120 8.10 7.86 -13.77
N ASP A 121 7.53 9.04 -13.51
CA ASP A 121 8.27 10.21 -13.01
C ASP A 121 7.78 10.60 -11.59
N ILE A 122 8.19 9.78 -10.63
CA ILE A 122 7.75 9.91 -9.24
C ILE A 122 8.34 11.16 -8.59
N GLU A 123 9.58 11.52 -8.90
CA GLU A 123 10.22 12.71 -8.36
C GLU A 123 9.45 13.98 -8.76
N THR A 124 9.14 14.15 -10.05
CA THR A 124 8.35 15.29 -10.52
C THR A 124 6.95 15.27 -9.90
N TYR A 125 6.31 14.10 -9.76
CA TYR A 125 5.01 14.02 -9.09
C TYR A 125 5.11 14.43 -7.62
N GLN A 126 6.12 14.00 -6.88
CA GLN A 126 6.30 14.36 -5.47
C GLN A 126 6.46 15.87 -5.29
N GLN A 127 7.13 16.55 -6.23
CA GLN A 127 7.34 18.00 -6.21
C GLN A 127 6.09 18.78 -6.62
N THR A 128 5.41 18.36 -7.68
CA THR A 128 4.30 19.12 -8.29
C THR A 128 2.93 18.75 -7.77
N LYS A 129 2.78 17.51 -7.29
CA LYS A 129 1.50 16.86 -7.01
C LYS A 129 0.53 16.94 -8.20
N ASP A 130 1.06 16.97 -9.43
CA ASP A 130 0.25 17.05 -10.64
C ASP A 130 -0.62 15.80 -10.77
N PRO A 131 -1.95 15.96 -10.80
CA PRO A 131 -2.84 14.83 -10.73
C PRO A 131 -3.11 14.15 -12.09
N LEU A 132 -2.71 14.75 -13.22
CA LEU A 132 -2.62 14.04 -14.50
C LEU A 132 -1.37 13.16 -14.54
N LEU A 133 -0.25 13.65 -14.01
CA LEU A 133 0.97 12.84 -13.86
C LEU A 133 0.73 11.66 -12.92
N TYR A 134 -0.03 11.86 -11.84
CA TYR A 134 -0.49 10.77 -10.98
C TYR A 134 -1.15 9.64 -11.79
N ASN A 135 -2.13 9.99 -12.63
CA ASN A 135 -2.82 9.02 -13.47
C ASN A 135 -1.88 8.31 -14.46
N VAL A 136 -0.93 9.05 -15.04
CA VAL A 136 0.08 8.48 -15.94
C VAL A 136 0.89 7.41 -15.21
N ILE A 137 1.41 7.70 -14.02
CA ILE A 137 2.21 6.76 -13.22
C ILE A 137 1.36 5.56 -12.80
N GLN A 138 0.19 5.79 -12.22
CA GLN A 138 -0.70 4.71 -11.78
C GLN A 138 -1.09 3.78 -12.94
N PHE A 139 -1.57 4.33 -14.06
CA PHE A 139 -1.99 3.51 -15.20
C PHE A 139 -0.82 2.80 -15.87
N THR A 140 0.38 3.36 -15.78
CA THR A 140 1.60 2.69 -16.23
C THR A 140 1.89 1.43 -15.40
N PHE A 141 1.83 1.53 -14.07
CA PHE A 141 1.97 0.36 -13.19
C PHE A 141 0.89 -0.70 -13.45
N GLU A 142 -0.36 -0.27 -13.61
CA GLU A 142 -1.49 -1.16 -13.94
C GLU A 142 -1.28 -1.86 -15.29
N GLU A 143 -0.86 -1.14 -16.33
CA GLU A 143 -0.63 -1.72 -17.66
C GLU A 143 0.55 -2.70 -17.68
N LEU A 144 1.66 -2.37 -17.00
CA LEU A 144 2.80 -3.29 -16.84
C LEU A 144 2.33 -4.62 -16.25
N ARG A 145 1.51 -4.57 -15.21
CA ARG A 145 0.91 -5.75 -14.55
C ARG A 145 -0.08 -6.47 -15.44
N ASP A 146 -1.10 -5.77 -15.94
CA ASP A 146 -2.27 -6.37 -16.61
C ASP A 146 -1.89 -6.99 -17.95
N ARG A 147 -0.94 -6.37 -18.67
CA ARG A 147 -0.39 -6.93 -19.92
C ARG A 147 0.78 -7.89 -19.69
N LYS A 148 1.24 -8.06 -18.44
CA LYS A 148 2.38 -8.89 -18.07
C LYS A 148 3.64 -8.53 -18.89
N VAL A 149 3.90 -7.24 -19.05
CA VAL A 149 5.06 -6.74 -19.80
C VAL A 149 6.30 -7.04 -18.98
N LYS A 150 7.22 -7.83 -19.53
CA LYS A 150 8.44 -8.26 -18.84
C LYS A 150 9.60 -7.32 -19.16
N SER A 151 10.46 -7.11 -18.17
CA SER A 151 11.79 -6.56 -18.41
C SER A 151 12.68 -7.58 -19.10
N GLU A 152 13.61 -7.11 -19.93
CA GLU A 152 14.72 -7.92 -20.45
C GLU A 152 15.79 -8.16 -19.38
N GLN A 153 15.94 -7.20 -18.45
CA GLN A 153 16.89 -7.24 -17.34
C GLN A 153 16.11 -7.16 -16.01
N PRO A 154 16.13 -8.22 -15.18
CA PRO A 154 15.45 -8.20 -13.90
C PRO A 154 15.92 -7.03 -13.03
N GLY A 155 14.99 -6.37 -12.35
CA GLY A 155 15.27 -5.19 -11.53
C GLY A 155 15.30 -3.86 -12.30
N ASP A 156 15.10 -3.81 -13.61
CA ASP A 156 15.08 -2.55 -14.37
C ASP A 156 14.03 -1.55 -13.85
N ILE A 157 12.94 -2.03 -13.24
CA ILE A 157 11.95 -1.16 -12.61
C ILE A 157 12.58 -0.27 -11.52
N LEU A 158 13.67 -0.70 -10.88
CA LEU A 158 14.39 0.06 -9.86
C LEU A 158 15.06 1.32 -10.41
N LYS A 159 15.27 1.43 -11.74
CA LYS A 159 15.88 2.61 -12.36
C LYS A 159 15.03 3.88 -12.21
N VAL A 160 13.72 3.71 -12.00
CA VAL A 160 12.74 4.78 -11.78
C VAL A 160 12.18 4.77 -10.36
N TYR A 161 12.80 3.99 -9.46
CA TYR A 161 12.36 3.88 -8.08
C TYR A 161 12.77 5.11 -7.27
N HIS A 162 11.79 5.70 -6.61
CA HIS A 162 11.98 6.71 -5.57
C HIS A 162 11.13 6.33 -4.37
N PRO A 163 11.68 6.31 -3.14
CA PRO A 163 10.94 5.92 -1.94
C PRO A 163 9.63 6.70 -1.81
N SER A 164 8.51 5.99 -1.68
CA SER A 164 7.19 6.62 -1.59
C SER A 164 6.15 5.66 -1.02
N GLU A 165 5.55 6.02 0.12
CA GLU A 165 4.44 5.26 0.71
C GLU A 165 3.30 4.97 -0.27
N GLU A 166 3.11 5.84 -1.27
CA GLU A 166 2.07 5.72 -2.29
C GLU A 166 2.41 4.72 -3.41
N TRP A 167 3.67 4.65 -3.82
CA TRP A 167 4.10 3.88 -4.99
C TRP A 167 4.82 2.58 -4.65
N ASP A 168 5.37 2.45 -3.43
CA ASP A 168 6.15 1.28 -2.99
C ASP A 168 5.36 -0.03 -3.16
N PHE A 169 4.05 -0.01 -2.91
CA PHE A 169 3.17 -1.16 -3.16
C PHE A 169 3.22 -1.65 -4.62
N TYR A 170 3.22 -0.73 -5.59
CA TYR A 170 3.24 -1.08 -7.01
C TYR A 170 4.61 -1.61 -7.44
N PHE A 171 5.70 -1.02 -6.96
CA PHE A 171 7.04 -1.56 -7.18
C PHE A 171 7.18 -2.95 -6.60
N GLN A 172 6.75 -3.17 -5.37
CA GLN A 172 6.79 -4.48 -4.73
C GLN A 172 6.01 -5.51 -5.53
N LEU A 173 4.82 -5.15 -6.01
CA LEU A 173 3.99 -6.03 -6.82
C LEU A 173 4.68 -6.41 -8.14
N LEU A 174 5.30 -5.45 -8.82
CA LEU A 174 6.03 -5.72 -10.06
C LEU A 174 7.28 -6.57 -9.82
N LEU A 175 8.09 -6.25 -8.81
CA LEU A 175 9.28 -7.02 -8.44
C LEU A 175 8.94 -8.47 -8.11
N LYS A 176 7.84 -8.72 -7.38
CA LYS A 176 7.36 -10.08 -7.11
C LYS A 176 6.93 -10.83 -8.37
N ASN A 177 6.40 -10.13 -9.38
CA ASN A 177 6.00 -10.73 -10.66
C ASN A 177 7.18 -11.08 -11.56
N GLU A 178 8.36 -10.49 -11.34
CA GLU A 178 9.59 -10.85 -12.06
C GLU A 178 10.14 -12.23 -11.67
N GLN A 179 9.70 -12.78 -10.53
CA GLN A 179 10.13 -14.10 -10.02
C GLN A 179 11.65 -14.18 -9.79
N LEU A 180 12.21 -13.11 -9.22
CA LEU A 180 13.62 -13.05 -8.83
C LEU A 180 13.96 -14.20 -7.88
N SER A 181 15.09 -14.86 -8.13
CA SER A 181 15.69 -15.80 -7.18
C SER A 181 16.30 -15.04 -5.98
N GLY A 182 16.46 -15.73 -4.86
CA GLY A 182 17.13 -15.19 -3.67
C GLY A 182 18.49 -14.52 -3.95
N PRO A 183 19.43 -15.19 -4.66
CA PRO A 183 20.69 -14.59 -5.05
C PRO A 183 20.55 -13.33 -5.93
N GLU A 184 19.58 -13.29 -6.85
CA GLU A 184 19.32 -12.09 -7.67
C GLU A 184 18.82 -10.92 -6.80
N VAL A 185 17.91 -11.19 -5.86
CA VAL A 185 17.45 -10.18 -4.88
C VAL A 185 18.63 -9.65 -4.06
N ALA A 186 19.50 -10.53 -3.58
CA ALA A 186 20.69 -10.14 -2.81
C ALA A 186 21.65 -9.27 -3.65
N SER A 187 21.88 -9.64 -4.91
CA SER A 187 22.72 -8.86 -5.84
C SER A 187 22.14 -7.47 -6.10
N LEU A 188 20.86 -7.38 -6.45
CA LEU A 188 20.16 -6.12 -6.69
C LEU A 188 20.14 -5.25 -5.43
N TYR A 189 19.92 -5.83 -4.25
CA TYR A 189 19.94 -5.10 -3.00
C TYR A 189 21.32 -4.51 -2.72
N ARG A 190 22.40 -5.28 -2.92
CA ARG A 190 23.77 -4.77 -2.75
C ARG A 190 24.09 -3.64 -3.72
N GLN A 191 23.59 -3.70 -4.95
CA GLN A 191 23.82 -2.68 -5.97
C GLN A 191 23.02 -1.40 -5.73
N HIS A 192 21.74 -1.51 -5.39
CA HIS A 192 20.81 -0.38 -5.34
C HIS A 192 20.51 0.12 -3.93
N GLN A 193 20.76 -0.69 -2.90
CA GLN A 193 20.46 -0.39 -1.50
C GLN A 193 18.99 0.01 -1.27
N VAL A 194 18.07 -0.65 -1.98
CA VAL A 194 16.62 -0.41 -1.89
C VAL A 194 15.97 -1.43 -0.96
N PRO A 195 15.50 -1.05 0.26
CA PRO A 195 14.92 -1.98 1.23
C PRO A 195 13.73 -2.79 0.71
N LEU A 196 12.94 -2.21 -0.20
CA LEU A 196 11.78 -2.87 -0.79
C LEU A 196 12.11 -4.22 -1.45
N LEU A 197 13.33 -4.40 -1.97
CA LEU A 197 13.80 -5.68 -2.53
C LEU A 197 13.81 -6.80 -1.50
N LEU A 198 14.05 -6.49 -0.22
CA LEU A 198 14.08 -7.47 0.86
C LEU A 198 12.70 -8.12 1.08
N ARG A 199 11.61 -7.51 0.58
CA ARG A 199 10.27 -8.11 0.55
C ARG A 199 10.09 -9.21 -0.50
N CYS A 200 11.11 -9.44 -1.32
CA CYS A 200 11.10 -10.41 -2.41
C CYS A 200 12.06 -11.58 -2.17
N VAL A 201 12.70 -11.65 -0.99
CA VAL A 201 13.59 -12.77 -0.64
C VAL A 201 12.84 -14.11 -0.67
N THR A 202 13.50 -15.13 -1.20
CA THR A 202 12.96 -16.50 -1.34
C THR A 202 13.68 -17.46 -0.39
N PRO A 203 13.11 -18.66 -0.13
CA PRO A 203 13.81 -19.70 0.60
C PRO A 203 15.17 -20.05 -0.07
N PRO A 204 16.25 -20.26 0.71
CA PRO A 204 17.52 -20.72 0.16
C PRO A 204 17.43 -22.14 -0.38
N GLU A 205 18.11 -22.40 -1.50
CA GLU A 205 18.31 -23.74 -2.05
C GLU A 205 19.64 -24.36 -1.57
N THR A 206 19.80 -25.67 -1.77
CA THR A 206 21.03 -26.38 -1.40
C THR A 206 22.26 -25.79 -2.11
N GLY A 207 23.31 -25.49 -1.35
CA GLY A 207 24.57 -24.94 -1.87
C GLY A 207 24.61 -23.42 -2.04
N GLN A 208 23.59 -22.69 -1.57
CA GLN A 208 23.54 -21.23 -1.62
C GLN A 208 24.11 -20.56 -0.34
N ASP A 209 25.32 -20.96 0.09
CA ASP A 209 25.90 -20.50 1.36
C ASP A 209 26.06 -18.97 1.43
N GLU A 210 26.46 -18.32 0.34
CA GLU A 210 26.58 -16.85 0.27
C GLU A 210 25.23 -16.11 0.43
N TYR A 211 24.14 -16.72 -0.05
CA TYR A 211 22.80 -16.16 0.12
C TYR A 211 22.29 -16.37 1.54
N ILE A 212 22.62 -17.51 2.17
CA ILE A 212 22.32 -17.73 3.60
C ILE A 212 23.05 -16.69 4.45
N THR A 213 24.34 -16.44 4.21
CA THR A 213 25.10 -15.39 4.91
C THR A 213 24.47 -14.01 4.69
N PHE A 214 24.03 -13.70 3.46
CA PHE A 214 23.29 -12.46 3.20
C PHE A 214 22.02 -12.34 4.05
N LEU A 215 21.22 -13.39 4.15
CA LEU A 215 20.01 -13.37 4.98
C LEU A 215 20.35 -13.22 6.48
N GLU A 216 21.43 -13.86 6.95
CA GLU A 216 21.92 -13.71 8.32
C GLU A 216 22.32 -12.26 8.62
N ASP A 217 23.06 -11.62 7.70
CA ASP A 217 23.44 -10.21 7.79
C ASP A 217 22.20 -9.29 7.85
N ILE A 218 21.26 -9.46 6.90
CA ILE A 218 20.03 -8.65 6.85
C ILE A 218 19.16 -8.85 8.09
N SER A 219 19.01 -10.09 8.58
CA SER A 219 18.19 -10.36 9.76
C SER A 219 18.77 -9.71 11.04
N SER A 220 20.09 -9.51 11.07
CA SER A 220 20.82 -8.96 12.21
C SER A 220 21.05 -7.45 12.14
N ASP A 221 20.86 -6.82 10.99
CA ASP A 221 21.08 -5.39 10.78
C ASP A 221 20.04 -4.53 11.54
N GLU A 222 20.45 -3.90 12.64
CA GLU A 222 19.56 -3.05 13.44
C GLU A 222 19.23 -1.70 12.80
N LEU A 223 19.90 -1.31 11.71
CA LEU A 223 19.56 -0.11 10.95
C LEU A 223 18.35 -0.33 10.03
N LEU A 224 18.04 -1.58 9.69
CA LEU A 224 16.87 -1.94 8.92
C LEU A 224 15.61 -2.02 9.77
N GLU A 225 14.50 -1.57 9.21
CA GLU A 225 13.20 -1.75 9.84
C GLU A 225 12.88 -3.22 10.08
N ALA A 226 12.19 -3.50 11.20
CA ALA A 226 11.83 -4.86 11.60
C ALA A 226 11.03 -5.61 10.51
N CYS A 227 10.28 -4.89 9.66
CA CYS A 227 9.48 -5.49 8.61
C CYS A 227 10.34 -6.15 7.49
N TYR A 228 11.48 -5.56 7.13
CA TYR A 228 12.40 -6.12 6.15
C TYR A 228 13.25 -7.25 6.75
N ARG A 229 13.68 -7.07 8.00
CA ARG A 229 14.39 -8.10 8.77
C ARG A 229 13.52 -9.35 8.95
N LEU A 230 12.22 -9.18 9.19
CA LEU A 230 11.26 -10.28 9.33
C LEU A 230 11.26 -11.19 8.11
N ASP A 231 11.29 -10.64 6.90
CA ASP A 231 11.25 -11.44 5.67
C ASP A 231 12.51 -12.29 5.52
N ALA A 232 13.70 -11.73 5.77
CA ALA A 232 14.94 -12.51 5.79
C ALA A 232 14.92 -13.59 6.87
N TYR A 233 14.48 -13.23 8.07
CA TYR A 233 14.50 -14.15 9.20
C TYR A 233 13.52 -15.31 9.03
N SER A 234 12.36 -15.04 8.41
CA SER A 234 11.37 -16.04 8.04
C SER A 234 11.99 -17.11 7.14
N GLN A 235 12.81 -16.72 6.15
CA GLN A 235 13.46 -17.68 5.25
C GLN A 235 14.49 -18.54 5.98
N LEU A 236 15.32 -17.95 6.84
CA LEU A 236 16.27 -18.69 7.67
C LEU A 236 15.57 -19.70 8.59
N TYR A 237 14.48 -19.27 9.24
CA TYR A 237 13.71 -20.15 10.11
C TYR A 237 13.08 -21.34 9.36
N GLN A 238 12.60 -21.14 8.13
CA GLN A 238 12.08 -22.26 7.32
C GLN A 238 13.19 -23.19 6.83
N LEU A 239 14.40 -22.69 6.59
CA LEU A 239 15.57 -23.48 6.23
C LEU A 239 15.99 -24.44 7.36
N ASP A 240 16.13 -23.93 8.58
CA ASP A 240 16.51 -24.71 9.76
C ASP A 240 15.83 -24.18 11.03
N LYS A 241 14.64 -24.73 11.31
CA LYS A 241 13.85 -24.34 12.48
C LYS A 241 14.64 -24.52 13.77
N GLN A 242 15.43 -25.60 13.91
CA GLN A 242 16.14 -25.88 15.15
C GLN A 242 17.24 -24.86 15.40
N LYS A 243 18.03 -24.52 14.37
CA LYS A 243 19.10 -23.52 14.46
C LYS A 243 18.57 -22.14 14.80
N TYR A 244 17.52 -21.68 14.11
CA TYR A 244 17.08 -20.28 14.20
C TYR A 244 15.90 -20.01 15.15
N CYS A 245 15.26 -21.03 15.73
CA CYS A 245 14.05 -20.84 16.55
C CYS A 245 14.24 -19.85 17.71
N SER A 246 15.33 -19.97 18.46
CA SER A 246 15.55 -19.14 19.66
C SER A 246 15.59 -17.66 19.32
N ASP A 247 16.47 -17.30 18.38
CA ASP A 247 16.74 -15.92 18.07
C ASP A 247 15.61 -15.31 17.23
N TYR A 248 14.94 -16.12 16.38
CA TYR A 248 13.74 -15.69 15.67
C TYR A 248 12.59 -15.38 16.64
N LYS A 249 12.35 -16.26 17.62
CA LYS A 249 11.36 -16.01 18.67
C LYS A 249 11.64 -14.72 19.43
N GLN A 250 12.89 -14.50 19.85
CA GLN A 250 13.28 -13.29 20.57
C GLN A 250 13.06 -12.03 19.72
N PHE A 251 13.42 -12.09 18.44
CA PHE A 251 13.14 -11.01 17.49
C PHE A 251 11.65 -10.71 17.37
N LEU A 252 10.80 -11.73 17.22
CA LEU A 252 9.35 -11.55 17.13
C LEU A 252 8.78 -10.93 18.41
N ILE A 253 9.17 -11.43 19.58
CA ILE A 253 8.73 -10.88 20.87
C ILE A 253 9.16 -9.42 21.02
N LYS A 254 10.38 -9.06 20.62
CA LYS A 254 10.89 -7.68 20.70
C LYS A 254 10.15 -6.73 19.73
N ASN A 255 9.73 -7.21 18.57
CA ASN A 255 9.34 -6.34 17.45
C ASN A 255 7.87 -6.45 16.99
N HIS A 256 7.04 -7.34 17.54
CA HIS A 256 5.66 -7.58 17.04
C HIS A 256 4.71 -6.36 17.04
N PHE A 257 5.07 -5.25 17.70
CA PHE A 257 4.33 -3.97 17.63
C PHE A 257 4.97 -2.92 16.71
N GLN A 258 6.21 -3.12 16.24
CA GLN A 258 6.97 -2.08 15.54
C GLN A 258 6.55 -1.89 14.07
N PRO A 259 6.28 -2.93 13.26
CA PRO A 259 5.89 -2.73 11.86
C PRO A 259 4.63 -1.87 11.72
N SER A 260 4.67 -0.88 10.85
CA SER A 260 3.52 -0.02 10.51
C SER A 260 2.41 -0.83 9.82
N GLU A 261 2.79 -1.71 8.91
CA GLU A 261 1.89 -2.59 8.17
C GLU A 261 1.28 -3.67 9.06
N TRP A 262 -0.05 -3.70 9.14
CA TRP A 262 -0.78 -4.66 9.97
C TRP A 262 -0.55 -6.11 9.51
N ALA A 263 -0.30 -6.32 8.20
CA ALA A 263 -0.05 -7.65 7.66
C ALA A 263 1.24 -8.28 8.20
N ASP A 264 2.29 -7.48 8.42
CA ASP A 264 3.53 -7.96 9.04
C ASP A 264 3.31 -8.32 10.51
N ARG A 265 2.56 -7.49 11.25
CA ARG A 265 2.18 -7.80 12.63
C ARG A 265 1.31 -9.05 12.73
N CYS A 266 0.42 -9.31 11.76
CA CYS A 266 -0.33 -10.56 11.69
C CYS A 266 0.61 -11.77 11.54
N ARG A 267 1.56 -11.72 10.59
CA ARG A 267 2.55 -12.79 10.36
C ARG A 267 3.41 -13.05 11.59
N MET A 268 3.87 -11.99 12.26
CA MET A 268 4.65 -12.11 13.49
C MET A 268 3.85 -12.79 14.61
N ASN A 269 2.61 -12.34 14.85
CA ASN A 269 1.73 -12.93 15.86
C ASN A 269 1.34 -14.38 15.52
N GLN A 270 1.08 -14.70 14.26
CA GLN A 270 0.82 -16.08 13.85
C GLN A 270 2.02 -16.98 14.14
N THR A 271 3.24 -16.54 13.85
CA THR A 271 4.45 -17.32 14.14
C THR A 271 4.65 -17.52 15.64
N LEU A 272 4.39 -16.50 16.46
CA LEU A 272 4.44 -16.62 17.93
C LEU A 272 3.38 -17.62 18.44
N LEU A 273 2.18 -17.62 17.87
CA LEU A 273 1.13 -18.60 18.18
C LEU A 273 1.53 -20.03 17.81
N GLU A 274 2.23 -20.22 16.68
CA GLU A 274 2.74 -21.53 16.25
C GLU A 274 3.86 -22.07 17.17
N ILE A 275 4.72 -21.19 17.72
CA ILE A 275 5.75 -21.57 18.69
C ILE A 275 5.14 -21.90 20.05
N GLY A 276 4.16 -21.11 20.51
CA GLY A 276 3.25 -21.48 21.61
C GLY A 276 3.83 -21.59 23.03
N ASP A 277 5.09 -21.18 23.26
CA ASP A 277 5.64 -21.18 24.62
C ASP A 277 5.08 -20.03 25.49
N GLN A 278 5.39 -20.05 26.79
CA GLN A 278 4.86 -19.09 27.76
C GLN A 278 5.19 -17.62 27.43
N ASP A 279 6.36 -17.35 26.84
CA ASP A 279 6.74 -16.00 26.46
C ASP A 279 6.03 -15.55 25.19
N CYS A 280 5.84 -16.46 24.23
CA CYS A 280 5.00 -16.26 23.06
C CYS A 280 3.55 -15.96 23.46
N VAL A 281 2.94 -16.78 24.33
CA VAL A 281 1.58 -16.57 24.83
C VAL A 281 1.46 -15.18 25.49
N ARG A 282 2.45 -14.77 26.29
CA ARG A 282 2.47 -13.43 26.91
C ARG A 282 2.49 -12.33 25.85
N ALA A 283 3.32 -12.45 24.82
CA ALA A 283 3.37 -11.48 23.72
C ALA A 283 2.02 -11.39 22.99
N ILE A 284 1.40 -12.51 22.64
CA ILE A 284 0.08 -12.52 21.98
C ILE A 284 -1.00 -11.88 22.85
N LYS A 285 -1.00 -12.14 24.16
CA LYS A 285 -1.94 -11.49 25.09
C LYS A 285 -1.78 -9.97 25.08
N GLN A 286 -0.54 -9.48 24.99
CA GLN A 286 -0.28 -8.05 24.82
C GLN A 286 -0.80 -7.55 23.45
N SER A 287 -0.55 -8.27 22.36
CA SER A 287 -1.05 -7.91 21.02
C SER A 287 -2.57 -7.81 20.98
N LEU A 288 -3.28 -8.77 21.56
CA LEU A 288 -4.74 -8.75 21.66
C LEU A 288 -5.28 -7.52 22.38
N LEU A 289 -4.59 -7.04 23.42
CA LEU A 289 -5.01 -5.87 24.19
C LEU A 289 -4.61 -4.56 23.55
N ASN A 290 -3.48 -4.52 22.85
CA ASN A 290 -2.81 -3.26 22.52
C ASN A 290 -2.63 -2.98 21.04
N ASP A 291 -2.82 -3.95 20.13
CA ASP A 291 -2.59 -3.70 18.71
C ASP A 291 -3.61 -2.66 18.19
N PRO A 292 -3.16 -1.63 17.47
CA PRO A 292 -4.04 -0.58 16.96
C PRO A 292 -4.90 -1.04 15.78
N SER A 293 -4.65 -2.21 15.18
CA SER A 293 -5.38 -2.73 14.02
C SER A 293 -6.37 -3.82 14.39
N THR A 294 -7.58 -3.68 13.84
CA THR A 294 -8.64 -4.70 13.90
C THR A 294 -8.20 -6.02 13.29
N GLU A 295 -7.53 -5.93 12.14
CA GLU A 295 -7.11 -7.04 11.32
C GLU A 295 -6.15 -7.96 12.08
N VAL A 296 -5.22 -7.37 12.86
CA VAL A 296 -4.31 -8.14 13.71
C VAL A 296 -5.06 -8.89 14.81
N ARG A 297 -5.96 -8.22 15.53
CA ARG A 297 -6.73 -8.88 16.61
C ARG A 297 -7.65 -9.98 16.08
N ILE A 298 -8.31 -9.75 14.94
CA ILE A 298 -9.13 -10.76 14.26
C ILE A 298 -8.27 -11.95 13.82
N SER A 299 -7.11 -11.71 13.22
CA SER A 299 -6.18 -12.79 12.82
C SER A 299 -5.81 -13.68 14.01
N ILE A 300 -5.60 -13.09 15.19
CA ILE A 300 -5.36 -13.87 16.42
C ILE A 300 -6.61 -14.68 16.79
N PHE A 301 -7.80 -14.06 16.85
CA PHE A 301 -9.04 -14.79 17.18
C PHE A 301 -9.31 -15.97 16.26
N ASP A 302 -9.15 -15.76 14.95
CA ASP A 302 -9.33 -16.80 13.94
C ASP A 302 -8.37 -17.96 14.20
N TYR A 303 -7.10 -17.69 14.48
CA TYR A 303 -6.12 -18.72 14.83
C TYR A 303 -6.49 -19.47 16.13
N LEU A 304 -6.85 -18.74 17.20
CA LEU A 304 -7.25 -19.34 18.48
C LEU A 304 -8.45 -20.28 18.31
N ARG A 305 -9.40 -19.88 17.46
CA ARG A 305 -10.59 -20.65 17.11
C ARG A 305 -10.23 -21.91 16.33
N GLU A 306 -9.44 -21.76 15.28
CA GLU A 306 -9.03 -22.86 14.40
C GLU A 306 -8.26 -23.95 15.16
N HIS A 307 -7.45 -23.55 16.14
CA HIS A 307 -6.60 -24.46 16.91
C HIS A 307 -7.17 -24.88 18.27
N GLY A 308 -8.34 -24.36 18.68
CA GLY A 308 -8.99 -24.78 19.92
C GLY A 308 -8.27 -24.37 21.21
N ILE A 309 -7.44 -23.33 21.17
CA ILE A 309 -6.58 -22.88 22.30
C ILE A 309 -7.12 -21.64 23.02
N VAL A 310 -8.41 -21.33 22.86
CA VAL A 310 -9.04 -20.13 23.45
C VAL A 310 -8.94 -20.09 24.98
N ASP A 311 -8.93 -21.25 25.64
CA ASP A 311 -8.90 -21.35 27.10
C ASP A 311 -7.69 -20.62 27.73
N GLU A 312 -6.54 -20.63 27.05
CA GLU A 312 -5.32 -19.96 27.50
C GLU A 312 -5.43 -18.42 27.48
N TYR A 313 -6.42 -17.90 26.76
CA TYR A 313 -6.61 -16.47 26.48
C TYR A 313 -7.87 -15.89 27.12
N LEU A 314 -8.67 -16.68 27.85
CA LEU A 314 -9.95 -16.24 28.41
C LEU A 314 -9.83 -15.01 29.32
N ASP A 315 -8.77 -14.91 30.12
CA ASP A 315 -8.52 -13.71 30.95
C ASP A 315 -8.34 -12.45 30.09
N THR A 316 -7.61 -12.59 29.00
CA THR A 316 -7.38 -11.49 28.05
C THR A 316 -8.66 -11.13 27.30
N LEU A 317 -9.47 -12.12 26.91
CA LEU A 317 -10.78 -11.88 26.29
C LEU A 317 -11.75 -11.19 27.26
N GLN A 318 -11.71 -11.54 28.55
CA GLN A 318 -12.49 -10.86 29.57
C GLN A 318 -12.05 -9.40 29.74
N LEU A 319 -10.74 -9.13 29.79
CA LEU A 319 -10.24 -7.75 29.83
C LEU A 319 -10.70 -6.93 28.62
N LEU A 320 -10.72 -7.52 27.42
CA LEU A 320 -11.28 -6.87 26.23
C LEU A 320 -12.77 -6.59 26.38
N ALA A 321 -13.55 -7.56 26.89
CA ALA A 321 -14.98 -7.40 27.13
C ALA A 321 -15.31 -6.32 28.19
N GLU A 322 -14.38 -6.06 29.11
CA GLU A 322 -14.46 -4.99 30.11
C GLU A 322 -13.99 -3.63 29.56
N GLY A 323 -13.63 -3.55 28.28
CA GLY A 323 -13.13 -2.33 27.64
C GLY A 323 -11.72 -1.92 28.11
N LYS A 324 -10.93 -2.85 28.69
CA LYS A 324 -9.57 -2.59 29.20
C LYS A 324 -8.46 -2.76 28.15
N GLY A 325 -8.81 -2.99 26.89
CA GLY A 325 -7.88 -2.90 25.77
C GLY A 325 -7.66 -1.46 25.30
N LYS A 326 -6.62 -1.23 24.50
CA LYS A 326 -6.44 0.02 23.77
C LYS A 326 -7.45 0.14 22.63
N GLU A 327 -7.77 1.37 22.27
CA GLU A 327 -8.52 1.66 21.05
C GLU A 327 -7.79 1.16 19.81
N CYS A 328 -8.57 0.83 18.80
CA CYS A 328 -8.09 0.15 17.61
C CYS A 328 -9.01 0.51 16.44
N SER A 329 -8.46 0.59 15.25
CA SER A 329 -9.12 1.04 14.03
C SER A 329 -9.06 -0.02 12.95
N VAL A 330 -9.98 0.10 11.99
CA VAL A 330 -9.98 -0.70 10.76
C VAL A 330 -9.14 0.04 9.74
N ASP A 331 -8.31 -0.67 8.97
CA ASP A 331 -7.69 -0.04 7.81
C ASP A 331 -8.81 0.35 6.82
N GLY A 332 -8.93 1.67 6.57
CA GLY A 332 -9.92 2.28 5.68
C GLY A 332 -9.81 1.83 4.21
N ARG A 333 -8.87 0.96 3.86
CA ARG A 333 -8.83 0.28 2.55
C ARG A 333 -9.78 -0.93 2.48
N PHE A 334 -10.24 -1.47 3.61
CA PHE A 334 -11.14 -2.64 3.68
C PHE A 334 -12.53 -2.31 4.24
N VAL A 335 -13.08 -1.12 3.91
CA VAL A 335 -14.43 -0.65 4.30
C VAL A 335 -15.52 -1.45 3.59
N ASN A 336 -15.73 -2.70 4.00
CA ASN A 336 -16.92 -3.48 3.67
C ASN A 336 -17.19 -4.58 4.71
N ARG A 337 -16.77 -4.38 5.97
CA ARG A 337 -17.27 -5.19 7.09
C ARG A 337 -18.36 -4.40 7.84
N PRO A 338 -19.65 -4.78 7.71
CA PRO A 338 -20.72 -4.16 8.48
C PRO A 338 -20.44 -4.35 9.98
N GLY A 339 -20.49 -3.26 10.76
CA GLY A 339 -20.63 -3.33 12.22
C GLY A 339 -19.46 -2.87 13.08
N LEU A 340 -18.49 -2.12 12.54
CA LEU A 340 -17.39 -1.55 13.33
C LEU A 340 -17.63 -0.04 13.51
N ALA A 341 -17.90 0.39 14.74
CA ALA A 341 -17.97 1.81 15.08
C ALA A 341 -16.56 2.36 15.36
N VAL A 342 -16.29 3.58 14.90
CA VAL A 342 -15.07 4.32 15.24
C VAL A 342 -15.03 4.51 16.77
N GLY A 343 -13.91 4.13 17.41
CA GLY A 343 -13.73 4.22 18.87
C GLY A 343 -14.11 2.95 19.66
N GLU A 344 -14.37 1.82 19.01
CA GLU A 344 -14.49 0.54 19.72
C GLU A 344 -13.10 0.05 20.19
N THR A 345 -12.92 -0.11 21.50
CA THR A 345 -11.73 -0.74 22.12
C THR A 345 -11.75 -2.27 22.01
N GLU A 346 -12.92 -2.84 21.73
CA GLU A 346 -13.25 -4.23 22.02
C GLU A 346 -13.64 -5.05 20.78
N PHE A 347 -13.81 -4.41 19.61
CA PHE A 347 -14.31 -5.07 18.39
C PHE A 347 -15.50 -5.98 18.67
N SER A 348 -16.53 -5.36 19.24
CA SER A 348 -17.56 -5.99 20.05
C SER A 348 -18.23 -7.18 19.35
N LEU A 349 -18.43 -7.11 18.03
CA LEU A 349 -19.00 -8.20 17.22
C LEU A 349 -18.07 -9.42 17.09
N ALA A 350 -16.80 -9.20 16.77
CA ALA A 350 -15.82 -10.28 16.61
C ALA A 350 -15.59 -10.99 17.94
N LEU A 351 -15.45 -10.23 19.03
CA LEU A 351 -15.28 -10.78 20.37
C LEU A 351 -16.52 -11.58 20.83
N LYS A 352 -17.74 -11.08 20.58
CA LYS A 352 -18.98 -11.84 20.82
C LYS A 352 -19.01 -13.15 20.04
N GLY A 353 -18.63 -13.12 18.76
CA GLY A 353 -18.53 -14.32 17.93
C GLY A 353 -17.57 -15.35 18.52
N GLN A 354 -16.39 -14.90 18.94
CA GLN A 354 -15.37 -15.75 19.54
C GLN A 354 -15.83 -16.37 20.86
N LEU A 355 -16.42 -15.58 21.76
CA LEU A 355 -16.90 -16.05 23.06
C LEU A 355 -18.09 -17.02 22.91
N ASN A 356 -19.02 -16.76 21.98
CA ASN A 356 -20.12 -17.68 21.69
C ASN A 356 -19.60 -19.02 21.17
N TRP A 357 -18.64 -19.00 20.25
CA TRP A 357 -18.02 -20.22 19.75
C TRP A 357 -17.28 -20.97 20.87
N ALA A 358 -16.50 -20.25 21.69
CA ALA A 358 -15.78 -20.84 22.81
C ALA A 358 -16.75 -21.53 23.78
N GLY A 359 -17.89 -20.91 24.08
CA GLY A 359 -18.93 -21.47 24.95
C GLY A 359 -19.62 -22.74 24.43
N GLN A 360 -19.43 -23.11 23.16
CA GLN A 360 -19.98 -24.34 22.56
C GLN A 360 -19.02 -25.53 22.68
N GLN A 361 -17.81 -25.34 23.20
CA GLN A 361 -16.81 -26.41 23.35
C GLN A 361 -17.24 -27.44 24.42
N LYS A 362 -17.09 -28.73 24.12
CA LYS A 362 -17.65 -29.84 24.93
C LYS A 362 -16.94 -30.08 26.27
N ASN A 363 -15.73 -29.55 26.46
CA ASN A 363 -14.85 -29.88 27.60
C ASN A 363 -14.39 -28.65 28.41
N LEU A 364 -15.16 -27.57 28.42
CA LEU A 364 -14.80 -26.37 29.19
C LEU A 364 -14.85 -26.65 30.70
N SER A 365 -13.85 -26.14 31.42
CA SER A 365 -13.92 -26.08 32.88
C SER A 365 -15.06 -25.17 33.34
N LYS A 366 -15.59 -25.38 34.54
CA LYS A 366 -16.63 -24.52 35.13
C LYS A 366 -16.18 -23.05 35.20
N ALA A 367 -14.92 -22.82 35.57
CA ALA A 367 -14.33 -21.48 35.62
C ALA A 367 -14.27 -20.82 34.22
N ALA A 368 -13.94 -21.60 33.18
CA ALA A 368 -13.96 -21.11 31.80
C ALA A 368 -15.38 -20.74 31.34
N GLN A 369 -16.36 -21.58 31.65
CA GLN A 369 -17.78 -21.30 31.34
C GLN A 369 -18.26 -20.02 32.04
N GLU A 370 -17.97 -19.84 33.33
CA GLU A 370 -18.31 -18.64 34.08
C GLU A 370 -17.67 -17.38 33.47
N LYS A 371 -16.38 -17.43 33.11
CA LYS A 371 -15.68 -16.31 32.45
C LYS A 371 -16.30 -15.95 31.11
N ILE A 372 -16.63 -16.95 30.28
CA ILE A 372 -17.28 -16.72 28.97
C ILE A 372 -18.64 -16.06 29.16
N GLN A 373 -19.48 -16.57 30.07
CA GLN A 373 -20.80 -16.00 30.32
C GLN A 373 -20.73 -14.59 30.89
N ASN A 374 -19.81 -14.34 31.83
CA ASN A 374 -19.57 -13.00 32.37
C ASN A 374 -19.14 -12.03 31.29
N SER A 375 -18.19 -12.41 30.43
CA SER A 375 -17.71 -11.58 29.31
C SER A 375 -18.84 -11.26 28.32
N LEU A 376 -19.66 -12.26 27.96
CA LEU A 376 -20.83 -12.07 27.11
C LEU A 376 -21.88 -11.16 27.75
N HIS A 377 -22.07 -11.25 29.07
CA HIS A 377 -22.96 -10.36 29.81
C HIS A 377 -22.46 -8.92 29.79
N THR A 378 -21.18 -8.69 30.09
CA THR A 378 -20.53 -7.36 30.03
C THR A 378 -20.70 -6.73 28.65
N LEU A 379 -20.46 -7.48 27.58
CA LEU A 379 -20.63 -7.02 26.20
C LEU A 379 -22.09 -6.73 25.79
N ARG A 380 -23.08 -7.20 26.55
CA ARG A 380 -24.51 -6.93 26.33
C ARG A 380 -24.98 -5.71 27.12
N THR A 381 -24.43 -5.49 28.31
CA THR A 381 -24.83 -4.42 29.22
C THR A 381 -23.97 -3.17 29.11
N GLY A 382 -22.78 -3.29 28.51
CA GLY A 382 -21.90 -2.17 28.19
C GLY A 382 -22.58 -1.14 27.28
N LYS A 383 -22.35 0.14 27.53
CA LYS A 383 -22.82 1.23 26.65
C LYS A 383 -22.17 1.04 25.27
N PRO A 384 -22.95 0.93 24.18
CA PRO A 384 -22.36 0.88 22.85
C PRO A 384 -21.59 2.17 22.58
N ALA A 385 -20.37 2.05 22.03
CA ALA A 385 -19.62 3.19 21.54
C ALA A 385 -20.50 3.99 20.55
N PRO A 386 -20.47 5.34 20.60
CA PRO A 386 -21.26 6.16 19.71
C PRO A 386 -20.92 5.82 18.26
N ARG A 387 -21.93 5.37 17.50
CA ARG A 387 -21.78 5.17 16.05
C ARG A 387 -21.56 6.52 15.39
N ILE A 388 -20.32 6.84 15.01
CA ILE A 388 -20.06 7.92 14.06
C ILE A 388 -20.65 7.44 12.72
N ARG A 389 -21.83 7.96 12.36
CA ARG A 389 -22.27 7.89 10.97
C ARG A 389 -21.24 8.68 10.16
N PRO A 390 -20.73 8.15 9.04
CA PRO A 390 -19.98 8.99 8.12
C PRO A 390 -20.88 10.18 7.77
N GLU A 391 -20.45 11.39 8.14
CA GLU A 391 -21.12 12.62 7.76
C GLU A 391 -21.22 12.62 6.22
N GLY A 392 -22.46 12.71 5.72
CA GLY A 392 -22.75 12.48 4.30
C GLY A 392 -24.12 11.86 4.00
N ARG A 393 -25.01 11.72 4.99
CA ARG A 393 -26.44 11.51 4.74
C ARG A 393 -27.26 12.53 5.53
N GLU A 394 -27.25 13.78 5.08
CA GLU A 394 -28.36 14.68 5.37
C GLU A 394 -29.61 14.17 4.63
N ASN A 395 -30.56 13.67 5.41
CA ASN A 395 -31.99 13.87 5.29
C ASN A 395 -32.58 13.94 3.86
N ALA A 396 -32.73 12.79 3.22
CA ALA A 396 -33.80 12.58 2.25
C ALA A 396 -35.01 11.93 2.94
N SER A 397 -35.71 12.66 3.82
CA SER A 397 -37.12 12.38 4.14
C SER A 397 -37.71 13.47 5.05
N GLU A 398 -38.22 14.55 4.47
CA GLU A 398 -39.48 15.13 4.95
C GLU A 398 -40.31 15.50 3.72
N GLY A 399 -41.25 14.61 3.39
CA GLY A 399 -42.28 14.89 2.41
C GLY A 399 -43.15 16.04 2.91
N LYS A 400 -43.01 17.21 2.30
CA LYS A 400 -44.06 18.23 2.34
C LYS A 400 -45.23 17.70 1.52
N LYS A 401 -46.33 17.35 2.19
CA LYS A 401 -47.66 17.27 1.57
C LYS A 401 -47.96 18.61 0.88
N PRO A 402 -48.54 18.62 -0.33
CA PRO A 402 -49.07 19.85 -0.89
C PRO A 402 -50.28 20.31 -0.06
N PRO A 403 -50.49 21.63 0.13
CA PRO A 403 -51.73 22.12 0.72
C PRO A 403 -52.89 21.84 -0.23
N GLN A 404 -53.98 21.31 0.33
CA GLN A 404 -55.29 21.35 -0.30
C GLN A 404 -55.80 22.79 -0.19
N GLU A 405 -56.04 23.44 -1.32
CA GLU A 405 -56.87 24.63 -1.39
C GLU A 405 -58.32 24.21 -1.66
N ILE A 406 -59.23 24.84 -0.92
CA ILE A 406 -60.67 24.97 -1.20
C ILE A 406 -60.83 26.12 -2.18
#